data_AF-A0A7S2C4I0-F1
#
_entry.id   AF-A0A7S2C4I0-F1
#
_cell.length_a   1.000
_cell.length_b   1.000
_cell.length_c   1.000
_cell.angle_alpha   90.00
_cell.angle_beta   90.00
_cell.angle_gamma   90.00
#
_symmetry.space_group_name_H-M   'P 1'
#
loop_
_entity.id
_entity.type
_entity.pdbx_description
1 polymer ?
#
loop_
_entity_poly.entity_id
_entity_poly.type
_entity_poly.pdbx_seq_one_letter_code
_entity_poly.pdbx_strand_id
1 'polypeptide(L)'
;PASSRGGEGPSLPPQWVDFSDKAREDIREIRNQLVQLTKAHEKRLLSVAGTEGLDKDIQGLSTSISTLIRCCEQSIHQVRTYGIEAGDKVMDDEFRQNVQRSLAAQLQQLSKQAREAQKD
;
A
#
# COMPACT_ATOMS: atom_id res chain seq x y z
N PRO A 1 33.83 5.78 -41.28
CA PRO A 1 32.49 5.27 -40.93
C PRO A 1 32.58 4.02 -40.06
N ALA A 2 32.78 4.21 -38.75
CA ALA A 2 32.70 3.15 -37.75
C ALA A 2 32.47 3.81 -36.39
N SER A 3 31.39 3.44 -35.70
CA SER A 3 31.23 3.46 -34.24
C SER A 3 29.91 2.75 -33.92
N SER A 4 29.96 1.46 -33.54
CA SER A 4 30.16 0.92 -32.18
C SER A 4 28.82 0.82 -31.45
N ARG A 5 28.21 -0.37 -31.43
CA ARG A 5 28.26 -1.38 -30.33
C ARG A 5 27.73 -0.87 -28.98
N GLY A 6 26.73 -1.60 -28.47
CA GLY A 6 26.66 -1.95 -27.05
C GLY A 6 25.61 -1.21 -26.25
N GLY A 7 24.57 -1.94 -25.85
CA GLY A 7 23.61 -1.45 -24.85
C GLY A 7 22.34 -2.27 -24.66
N GLU A 8 22.34 -3.59 -24.87
CA GLU A 8 21.33 -4.45 -24.25
C GLU A 8 21.63 -4.52 -22.74
N GLY A 9 21.29 -3.44 -22.03
CA GLY A 9 21.21 -3.48 -20.58
C GLY A 9 20.05 -4.41 -20.19
N PRO A 10 20.13 -5.13 -19.06
CA PRO A 10 19.00 -5.91 -18.56
C PRO A 10 17.79 -4.98 -18.50
N SER A 11 16.71 -5.33 -19.19
CA SER A 11 15.49 -4.55 -19.28
C SER A 11 14.99 -4.27 -17.86
N LEU A 12 15.23 -3.06 -17.37
CA LEU A 12 14.72 -2.62 -16.09
C LEU A 12 13.20 -2.80 -16.11
N PRO A 13 12.60 -3.36 -15.04
CA PRO A 13 11.16 -3.51 -14.99
C PRO A 13 10.50 -2.13 -15.20
N PRO A 14 9.32 -2.09 -15.83
CA PRO A 14 8.60 -0.84 -16.04
C PRO A 14 8.46 -0.06 -14.72
N GLN A 15 8.53 1.27 -14.79
CA GLN A 15 8.49 2.12 -13.60
C GLN A 15 7.23 1.91 -12.73
N TRP A 16 6.12 1.46 -13.33
CA TRP A 16 4.91 1.10 -12.59
C TRP A 16 5.13 -0.05 -11.60
N VAL A 17 6.11 -0.94 -11.84
CA VAL A 17 6.43 -2.07 -10.97
C VAL A 17 6.93 -1.58 -9.62
N ASP A 18 7.79 -0.57 -9.57
CA ASP A 18 8.29 0.03 -8.33
C ASP A 18 7.14 0.59 -7.48
N PHE A 19 6.19 1.30 -8.12
CA PHE A 19 4.99 1.79 -7.44
C PHE A 19 4.08 0.66 -6.96
N SER A 20 4.03 -0.46 -7.68
CA SER A 20 3.26 -1.63 -7.29
C SER A 20 3.87 -2.34 -6.07
N ASP A 21 5.20 -2.42 -6.00
CA ASP A 21 5.90 -3.01 -4.86
C ASP A 21 5.82 -2.12 -3.62
N LYS A 22 5.90 -0.79 -3.81
CA LYS A 22 5.61 0.16 -2.74
C LYS A 22 4.19 0.01 -2.20
N ALA A 23 3.18 -0.06 -3.07
CA ALA A 23 1.80 -0.29 -2.65
C ALA A 23 1.63 -1.64 -1.91
N ARG A 24 2.35 -2.69 -2.31
CA ARG A 24 2.35 -3.97 -1.58
C ARG A 24 2.99 -3.86 -0.21
N GLU A 25 4.03 -3.06 -0.06
CA GLU A 25 4.64 -2.76 1.23
C GLU A 25 3.69 -1.97 2.12
N ASP A 26 3.08 -0.89 1.62
CA ASP A 26 2.08 -0.10 2.33
C ASP A 26 0.92 -1.01 2.81
N ILE A 27 0.40 -1.90 1.96
CA ILE A 27 -0.64 -2.89 2.29
C ILE A 27 -0.22 -3.82 3.44
N ARG A 28 1.04 -4.29 3.43
CA ARG A 28 1.57 -5.15 4.50
C ARG A 28 1.68 -4.39 5.81
N GLU A 29 2.14 -3.14 5.76
CA GLU A 29 2.27 -2.28 6.94
C GLU A 29 0.89 -1.97 7.55
N ILE A 30 -0.09 -1.60 6.72
CA ILE A 30 -1.49 -1.37 7.15
C ILE A 30 -2.03 -2.61 7.88
N ARG A 31 -1.83 -3.81 7.34
CA ARG A 31 -2.26 -5.06 7.99
C ARG A 31 -1.61 -5.25 9.36
N ASN A 32 -0.31 -5.01 9.45
CA ASN A 32 0.42 -5.15 10.71
C ASN A 32 -0.06 -4.14 11.75
N GLN A 33 -0.25 -2.88 11.36
CA GLN A 33 -0.78 -1.85 12.25
C GLN A 33 -2.23 -2.13 12.68
N LEU A 34 -3.06 -2.69 11.80
CA LEU A 34 -4.42 -3.12 12.19
C LEU A 34 -4.41 -4.20 13.26
N VAL A 35 -3.53 -5.19 13.14
CA VAL A 35 -3.38 -6.22 14.19
C VAL A 35 -2.92 -5.59 15.51
N GLN A 36 -2.02 -4.60 15.46
CA GLN A 36 -1.60 -3.87 16.66
C GLN A 36 -2.72 -3.04 17.26
N LEU A 37 -3.53 -2.38 16.43
CA LEU A 37 -4.70 -1.61 16.83
C LEU A 37 -5.68 -2.52 17.58
N THR A 38 -6.10 -3.64 16.98
CA THR A 38 -7.02 -4.60 17.63
C THR A 38 -6.48 -5.10 18.97
N LYS A 39 -5.19 -5.46 19.04
CA LYS A 39 -4.56 -5.87 20.30
C LYS A 39 -4.56 -4.76 21.36
N ALA A 40 -4.38 -3.50 20.94
CA ALA A 40 -4.43 -2.36 21.84
C ALA A 40 -5.86 -2.14 22.37
N HIS A 41 -6.90 -2.28 21.52
CA HIS A 41 -8.30 -2.24 21.95
C HIS A 41 -8.64 -3.38 22.93
N GLU A 42 -8.21 -4.61 22.65
CA GLU A 42 -8.38 -5.74 23.57
C GLU A 42 -7.68 -5.48 24.92
N LYS A 43 -6.44 -5.00 24.88
CA LYS A 43 -5.68 -4.68 26.10
C LYS A 43 -6.32 -3.56 26.91
N ARG A 44 -6.87 -2.54 26.24
CA ARG A 44 -7.64 -1.47 26.86
C ARG A 44 -8.88 -2.02 27.56
N LEU A 45 -9.63 -2.91 26.90
CA LEU A 45 -10.83 -3.53 27.47
C LEU A 45 -10.50 -4.38 28.70
N LEU A 46 -9.37 -5.08 28.69
CA LEU A 46 -8.92 -5.93 29.80
C LEU A 46 -8.25 -5.14 30.94
N SER A 47 -7.84 -3.90 30.71
CA SER A 47 -7.16 -3.09 31.71
C SER A 47 -8.14 -2.36 32.62
N VAL A 48 -8.15 -2.71 33.90
CA VAL A 48 -8.96 -2.03 34.94
C VAL A 48 -8.27 -0.74 35.43
N ALA A 49 -6.98 -0.54 35.13
CA ALA A 49 -6.19 0.62 35.57
C ALA A 49 -5.61 1.40 34.38
N GLY A 50 -5.88 2.71 34.34
CA GLY A 50 -5.22 3.71 33.49
C GLY A 50 -5.21 3.43 31.98
N THR A 51 -6.26 3.86 31.26
CA THR A 51 -6.34 3.72 29.79
C THR A 51 -5.71 4.87 29.02
N GLU A 52 -5.32 5.97 29.67
CA GLU A 52 -4.87 7.19 28.97
C GLU A 52 -3.65 6.99 28.05
N GLY A 53 -2.73 6.09 28.41
CA GLY A 53 -1.60 5.73 27.54
C GLY A 53 -2.04 4.89 26.33
N LEU A 54 -2.94 3.93 26.56
CA LEU A 54 -3.46 3.05 25.52
C LEU A 54 -4.35 3.82 24.53
N ASP A 55 -5.13 4.79 25.02
CA ASP A 55 -5.98 5.64 24.18
C ASP A 55 -5.15 6.50 23.23
N LYS A 56 -4.01 7.04 23.71
CA LYS A 56 -3.05 7.77 22.87
C LYS A 56 -2.39 6.87 21.83
N ASP A 57 -2.00 5.66 22.22
CA ASP A 57 -1.39 4.68 21.31
C ASP A 57 -2.38 4.25 20.21
N ILE A 58 -3.63 3.95 20.59
CA ILE A 58 -4.73 3.63 19.67
C ILE A 58 -4.96 4.78 18.69
N GLN A 59 -5.02 6.03 19.16
CA GLN A 59 -5.20 7.20 18.30
C GLN A 59 -4.01 7.40 17.34
N GLY A 60 -2.78 7.16 17.83
CA GLY A 60 -1.56 7.19 17.02
C GLY A 60 -1.58 6.16 15.89
N LEU A 61 -1.88 4.90 16.23
CA LEU A 61 -2.01 3.81 15.27
C LEU A 61 -3.11 4.10 14.24
N SER A 62 -4.28 4.56 14.68
CA SER A 62 -5.40 4.92 13.82
C SER A 62 -5.04 6.02 12.80
N THR A 63 -4.30 7.04 13.25
CA THR A 63 -3.83 8.14 12.38
C THR A 63 -2.77 7.65 11.39
N SER A 64 -1.86 6.77 11.84
CA SER A 64 -0.83 6.18 10.99
C SER A 64 -1.45 5.30 9.90
N ILE A 65 -2.39 4.42 10.24
CA ILE A 65 -3.14 3.59 9.29
C ILE A 65 -3.83 4.47 8.24
N SER A 66 -4.49 5.54 8.67
CA SER A 66 -5.18 6.46 7.75
C SER A 66 -4.22 7.15 6.78
N THR A 67 -3.01 7.47 7.25
CA THR A 67 -1.94 8.04 6.41
C THR A 67 -1.42 7.02 5.41
N LEU A 68 -1.12 5.80 5.86
CA LEU A 68 -0.65 4.72 4.99
C LEU A 68 -1.67 4.34 3.91
N ILE A 69 -2.96 4.34 4.23
CA ILE A 69 -4.03 4.12 3.25
C ILE A 69 -3.95 5.16 2.13
N ARG A 70 -3.80 6.45 2.47
CA ARG A 70 -3.68 7.53 1.48
C ARG A 70 -2.39 7.40 0.64
N CYS A 71 -1.28 7.05 1.27
CA CYS A 71 -0.02 6.79 0.56
C CYS A 71 -0.16 5.62 -0.41
N CYS A 72 -0.79 4.52 0.01
CA CYS A 72 -1.06 3.38 -0.83
C CYS A 72 -1.98 3.72 -2.00
N GLU A 73 -3.04 4.53 -1.78
CA GLU A 73 -3.92 5.04 -2.85
C GLU A 73 -3.12 5.82 -3.90
N GLN A 74 -2.20 6.67 -3.45
CA GLN A 74 -1.34 7.44 -4.34
C GLN A 74 -0.39 6.52 -5.14
N SER A 75 0.25 5.55 -4.49
CA SER A 75 1.10 4.56 -5.16
C SER A 75 0.31 3.77 -6.21
N ILE A 76 -0.91 3.28 -5.89
CA ILE A 76 -1.80 2.57 -6.82
C ILE A 76 -2.22 3.47 -7.98
N HIS A 77 -2.48 4.76 -7.73
CA HIS A 77 -2.76 5.72 -8.79
C HIS A 77 -1.55 5.90 -9.72
N GLN A 78 -0.34 5.96 -9.18
CA GLN A 78 0.89 6.04 -9.96
C GLN A 78 1.11 4.79 -10.83
N VAL A 79 0.76 3.59 -10.35
CA VAL A 79 0.77 2.35 -11.16
C VAL A 79 -0.10 2.51 -12.41
N ARG A 80 -1.25 3.20 -12.32
CA ARG A 80 -2.12 3.45 -13.47
C ARG A 80 -1.50 4.44 -14.47
N THR A 81 -0.83 5.46 -13.98
CA THR A 81 -0.37 6.62 -14.77
C THR A 81 1.00 6.37 -15.43
N TYR A 82 1.95 5.73 -14.74
CA TYR A 82 3.35 5.56 -15.19
C TYR A 82 3.58 4.36 -16.14
N GLY A 83 2.63 4.11 -17.05
CA GLY A 83 2.75 3.09 -18.11
C GLY A 83 2.14 3.51 -19.45
N ILE A 84 1.86 4.80 -19.61
CA ILE A 84 1.22 5.35 -20.82
C ILE A 84 2.29 5.95 -21.77
N GLU A 85 3.53 6.13 -21.31
CA GLU A 85 4.59 6.75 -22.12
C GLU A 85 5.36 5.72 -22.96
N ALA A 86 5.23 5.90 -24.29
CA ALA A 86 6.08 5.38 -25.37
C ALA A 86 6.26 3.85 -25.48
N GLY A 87 5.28 3.18 -26.11
CA GLY A 87 5.51 1.89 -26.78
C GLY A 87 5.29 0.63 -25.94
N ASP A 88 4.58 0.74 -24.81
CA ASP A 88 4.25 -0.39 -23.95
C ASP A 88 3.45 -1.46 -24.72
N LYS A 89 3.89 -2.72 -24.66
CA LYS A 89 3.21 -3.82 -25.35
C LYS A 89 1.83 -3.99 -24.71
N VAL A 90 0.79 -4.29 -25.50
CA VAL A 90 -0.59 -4.51 -25.02
C VAL A 90 -0.66 -5.46 -23.80
N MET A 91 0.20 -6.47 -23.74
CA MET A 91 0.32 -7.38 -22.59
C MET A 91 0.78 -6.70 -21.29
N ASP A 92 1.71 -5.74 -21.35
CA ASP A 92 2.18 -5.01 -20.17
C ASP A 92 1.10 -4.05 -19.65
N ASP A 93 0.27 -3.50 -20.54
CA ASP A 93 -0.89 -2.70 -20.18
C ASP A 93 -1.96 -3.53 -19.45
N GLU A 94 -2.32 -4.71 -19.98
CA GLU A 94 -3.26 -5.62 -19.33
C GLU A 94 -2.75 -6.12 -17.97
N PHE A 95 -1.46 -6.47 -17.88
CA PHE A 95 -0.85 -6.91 -16.63
C PHE A 95 -0.83 -5.79 -15.59
N ARG A 96 -0.44 -4.58 -15.97
CA ARG A 96 -0.46 -3.39 -15.11
C ARG A 96 -1.86 -3.09 -14.59
N GLN A 97 -2.88 -3.12 -15.46
CA GLN A 97 -4.27 -2.91 -15.05
C GLN A 97 -4.75 -3.99 -14.08
N ASN A 98 -4.38 -5.25 -14.29
CA ASN A 98 -4.73 -6.34 -13.37
C ASN A 98 -4.06 -6.18 -12.01
N VAL A 99 -2.77 -5.81 -11.97
CA VAL A 99 -2.07 -5.50 -10.72
C VAL A 99 -2.71 -4.34 -10.00
N GLN A 100 -2.99 -3.24 -10.70
CA GLN A 100 -3.66 -2.07 -10.14
C GLN A 100 -5.01 -2.42 -9.52
N ARG A 101 -5.87 -3.18 -10.23
CA ARG A 101 -7.17 -3.63 -9.72
C ARG A 101 -7.04 -4.52 -8.49
N SER A 102 -6.08 -5.45 -8.50
CA SER A 102 -5.83 -6.34 -7.36
C SER A 102 -5.39 -5.56 -6.12
N LEU A 103 -4.46 -4.61 -6.28
CA LEU A 103 -4.00 -3.75 -5.19
C LEU A 103 -5.12 -2.86 -4.66
N ALA A 104 -5.92 -2.27 -5.57
CA ALA A 104 -7.08 -1.47 -5.19
C ALA A 104 -8.10 -2.30 -4.40
N ALA A 105 -8.43 -3.50 -4.85
CA ALA A 105 -9.36 -4.39 -4.14
C ALA A 105 -8.84 -4.75 -2.73
N GLN A 106 -7.55 -5.06 -2.61
CA GLN A 106 -6.92 -5.35 -1.31
C GLN A 106 -6.96 -4.13 -0.38
N LEU A 107 -6.63 -2.95 -0.89
CA LEU A 107 -6.67 -1.71 -0.12
C LEU A 107 -8.09 -1.34 0.32
N GLN A 108 -9.09 -1.52 -0.55
CA GLN A 108 -10.50 -1.27 -0.19
C GLN A 108 -10.94 -2.17 0.97
N GLN A 109 -10.58 -3.46 0.93
CA GLN A 109 -10.87 -4.38 2.02
C GLN A 109 -10.18 -3.95 3.33
N LEU A 110 -8.91 -3.54 3.27
CA LEU A 110 -8.20 -3.05 4.45
C LEU A 110 -8.76 -1.73 4.98
N SER A 111 -9.18 -0.82 4.10
CA SER A 111 -9.83 0.43 4.49
C SER A 111 -11.13 0.18 5.22
N LYS A 112 -11.91 -0.82 4.79
CA LYS A 112 -13.11 -1.26 5.50
C LYS A 112 -12.77 -1.82 6.89
N GLN A 113 -11.80 -2.73 6.97
CA GLN A 113 -11.35 -3.30 8.24
C GLN A 113 -10.79 -2.22 9.20
N ALA A 114 -10.06 -1.23 8.68
CA ALA A 114 -9.57 -0.12 9.47
C ALA A 114 -10.68 0.72 10.06
N ARG A 115 -11.72 1.03 9.26
CA ARG A 115 -12.90 1.76 9.74
C ARG A 115 -13.71 0.96 10.76
N GLU A 116 -13.72 -0.36 10.67
CA GLU A 116 -14.36 -1.23 11.66
C GLU A 116 -13.55 -1.23 12.96
N ALA A 117 -12.23 -1.49 12.88
CA ALA A 117 -11.34 -1.51 14.03
C ALA A 117 -11.21 -0.15 14.76
N GLN A 118 -11.47 0.97 14.07
CA GLN A 118 -11.52 2.30 14.68
C GLN A 118 -12.82 2.60 15.46
N LYS A 119 -13.88 1.81 15.25
CA LYS A 119 -15.20 2.00 15.89
C LYS A 119 -15.35 1.19 17.17
N ASP A 120 -14.65 0.06 17.28
CA ASP A 120 -14.52 -0.75 18.50
C ASP A 120 -13.58 -0.08 19.52
#